data_AF-A0A2H3BIF1-F1
#
_entry.id   AF-A0A2H3BIF1-F1
#
_cell.length_a   1.000
_cell.length_b   1.000
_cell.length_c   1.000
_cell.angle_alpha   90.00
_cell.angle_beta   90.00
_cell.angle_gamma   90.00
#
_symmetry.space_group_name_H-M   'P 1'
#
loop_
_entity.id
_entity.type
_entity.pdbx_description
1 polymer ?
#
loop_
_entity_poly.entity_id
_entity_poly.type
_entity_poly.pdbx_seq_one_letter_code
_entity_poly.pdbx_strand_id
1 'polypeptide(L)' 'MKEIEHQILSLEERERKLAAHYGMFRDVDSVEVFDEAKRRAFAKLGPSFEDDLRAMNQLMFLRLQLTQLRH' A
#
# COMPACT_ATOMS: atom_id res chain seq x y z
N MET A 1 -18.95 4.47 -3.49
CA MET A 1 -17.94 4.72 -4.55
C MET A 1 -17.02 5.88 -4.17
N LYS A 2 -17.52 7.12 -3.99
CA LYS A 2 -16.71 8.29 -3.58
C LYS A 2 -15.86 8.07 -2.31
N GLU A 3 -16.41 7.42 -1.29
CA GLU A 3 -15.68 7.12 -0.05
C GLU A 3 -14.50 6.16 -0.27
N ILE A 4 -14.71 5.09 -1.05
CA ILE A 4 -13.66 4.12 -1.41
C ILE A 4 -12.55 4.79 -2.20
N GLU A 5 -12.91 5.64 -3.16
CA GLU A 5 -11.94 6.40 -3.97
C GLU A 5 -11.12 7.36 -3.11
N HIS A 6 -11.74 8.05 -2.13
CA HIS A 6 -11.02 8.93 -1.22
C HIS A 6 -10.02 8.17 -0.33
N GLN A 7 -10.43 7.01 0.20
CA GLN A 7 -9.54 6.15 0.98
C GLN A 7 -8.37 5.61 0.15
N ILE A 8 -8.62 5.22 -1.11
CA ILE A 8 -7.58 4.80 -2.06
C ILE A 8 -6.56 5.93 -2.25
N LEU A 9 -7.00 7.16 -2.56
CA LEU A 9 -6.10 8.30 -2.80
C LEU A 9 -5.15 8.57 -1.62
N SER A 10 -5.68 8.52 -0.38
CA SER A 10 -4.88 8.70 0.84
C SER A 10 -3.83 7.58 0.99
N LEU A 11 -4.22 6.34 0.74
CA LEU A 11 -3.32 5.19 0.83
C LEU A 11 -2.29 5.17 -0.30
N GLU A 12 -2.62 5.66 -1.50
CA GLU A 12 -1.68 5.81 -2.61
C GLU A 12 -0.61 6.87 -2.31
N GLU A 13 -0.95 7.93 -1.58
CA GLU A 13 0.05 8.88 -1.12
C GLU A 13 1.02 8.23 -0.12
N ARG A 14 0.49 7.37 0.77
CA ARG A 14 1.32 6.58 1.68
C ARG A 14 2.21 5.58 0.93
N GLU A 15 1.67 4.88 -0.07
CA GLU A 15 2.41 3.96 -0.94
C GLU A 15 3.60 4.66 -1.61
N ARG A 16 3.40 5.86 -2.17
CA ARG A 16 4.49 6.67 -2.76
C ARG A 16 5.57 7.04 -1.75
N LYS A 17 5.19 7.40 -0.51
CA LYS A 17 6.14 7.70 0.57
C LYS A 17 6.94 6.46 0.98
N LEU A 18 6.30 5.31 1.05
CA LEU A 18 6.96 4.04 1.35
C LEU A 18 7.90 3.63 0.22
N ALA A 19 7.47 3.71 -1.04
CA ALA A 19 8.32 3.45 -2.20
C ALA A 19 9.59 4.29 -2.15
N ALA A 20 9.47 5.60 -1.86
CA ALA A 20 10.62 6.47 -1.68
C ALA A 20 11.52 6.04 -0.51
N HIS A 21 10.93 5.66 0.63
CA HIS A 21 11.68 5.16 1.79
C HIS A 21 12.39 3.83 1.51
N TYR A 22 11.84 3.01 0.62
CA TYR A 22 12.39 1.70 0.24
C TYR A 22 13.42 1.79 -0.89
N GLY A 23 13.58 2.94 -1.53
CA GLY A 23 14.48 3.10 -2.67
C GLY A 23 13.84 2.83 -4.03
N MET A 24 12.52 2.67 -4.09
CA MET A 24 11.72 2.25 -5.25
C MET A 24 11.13 3.47 -6.00
N PHE A 25 11.99 4.36 -6.49
CA PHE A 25 11.57 5.70 -6.97
C PHE A 25 11.08 5.76 -8.41
N ARG A 26 11.37 4.75 -9.25
CA ARG A 26 10.95 4.71 -10.66
C ARG A 26 9.69 3.87 -10.77
N ASP A 27 8.65 4.44 -11.37
CA ASP A 27 7.35 3.80 -11.64
C ASP A 27 6.91 2.87 -10.52
N VAL A 28 6.33 3.46 -9.47
CA VAL A 28 5.96 2.75 -8.23
C VAL A 28 5.16 1.48 -8.56
N ASP A 29 5.82 0.33 -8.45
CA ASP A 29 5.18 -0.98 -8.55
C ASP A 29 4.55 -1.32 -7.20
N SER A 30 3.22 -1.23 -7.16
CA SER A 30 2.42 -1.53 -5.97
C SER A 30 2.66 -2.94 -5.41
N VAL A 31 2.98 -3.92 -6.26
CA VAL A 31 3.25 -5.29 -5.82
C VAL A 31 4.59 -5.33 -5.12
N GLU A 32 5.63 -4.70 -5.69
CA GLU A 32 6.96 -4.65 -5.05
C GLU A 32 6.93 -3.88 -3.72
N VAL A 33 6.21 -2.77 -3.65
CA VAL A 33 6.07 -1.99 -2.40
C VAL A 33 5.37 -2.84 -1.32
N PHE A 34 4.34 -3.59 -1.68
CA PHE A 34 3.66 -4.49 -0.75
C PHE A 34 4.57 -5.64 -0.29
N ASP A 35 5.36 -6.22 -1.19
CA ASP A 35 6.30 -7.29 -0.86
C ASP A 35 7.42 -6.83 0.07
N GLU A 36 7.96 -5.64 -0.15
CA GLU A 36 8.96 -5.05 0.75
C GLU A 36 8.36 -4.65 2.10
N ALA A 37 7.13 -4.13 2.13
CA ALA A 37 6.41 -3.87 3.38
C ALA A 37 6.21 -5.17 4.19
N LYS A 38 5.83 -6.28 3.52
CA LYS A 38 5.79 -7.62 4.13
C LYS A 38 7.15 -8.01 4.70
N ARG A 39 8.20 -7.95 3.88
CA ARG A 39 9.56 -8.33 4.28
C ARG A 39 10.01 -7.60 5.55
N ARG A 40 9.81 -6.29 5.61
CA ARG A 40 10.22 -5.45 6.76
C ARG A 40 9.41 -5.72 8.02
N ALA A 41 8.10 -5.93 7.89
CA ALA A 41 7.25 -6.31 9.01
C ALA A 41 7.68 -7.66 9.60
N PHE A 42 7.93 -8.67 8.76
CA PHE A 42 8.36 -10.00 9.21
C PHE A 42 9.78 -10.04 9.76
N ALA A 43 10.66 -9.13 9.33
CA ALA A 43 11.99 -8.95 9.90
C ALA A 43 11.96 -8.33 11.32
N LYS A 44 10.78 -8.04 11.89
CA LYS A 44 10.58 -7.44 13.22
C LYS A 44 11.36 -6.15 13.43
N LEU A 45 11.48 -5.35 12.36
CA LEU A 45 12.24 -4.09 12.38
C LEU A 45 11.54 -2.98 13.16
N GLY A 46 10.31 -3.21 13.64
CA GLY A 46 9.56 -2.30 14.50
C GLY A 46 8.05 -2.27 14.17
N PRO A 47 7.22 -1.76 15.11
CA PRO A 47 5.76 -1.70 14.94
C PRO A 47 5.31 -0.80 13.78
N SER A 48 6.14 0.18 13.39
CA SER A 48 5.87 1.03 12.22
C SER A 48 5.72 0.23 10.92
N PHE A 49 6.49 -0.85 10.77
CA PHE A 49 6.44 -1.68 9.57
C PHE A 49 5.20 -2.58 9.51
N GLU A 50 4.65 -2.97 10.67
CA GLU A 50 3.36 -3.67 10.71
C GLU A 50 2.21 -2.75 10.27
N ASP A 51 2.25 -1.48 10.67
CA ASP A 51 1.27 -0.49 10.23
C ASP A 51 1.38 -0.16 8.74
N ASP A 52 2.61 -0.12 8.20
CA ASP A 52 2.85 0.02 6.76
C ASP A 52 2.29 -1.16 5.98
N LEU A 53 2.56 -2.39 6.43
CA LEU A 53 1.99 -3.60 5.84
C LEU A 53 0.46 -3.59 5.89
N ARG A 54 -0.14 -3.19 7.03
CA ARG A 54 -1.60 -3.09 7.16
C ARG A 54 -2.18 -2.10 6.16
N ALA A 55 -1.55 -0.94 6.00
CA ALA A 55 -1.99 0.08 5.05
C ALA A 55 -1.91 -0.40 3.59
N MET A 56 -0.82 -1.07 3.20
CA MET A 56 -0.68 -1.59 1.83
C MET A 56 -1.67 -2.73 1.55
N ASN A 57 -1.93 -3.59 2.55
CA ASN A 57 -2.96 -4.62 2.43
C ASN A 57 -4.37 -4.03 2.25
N GLN A 58 -4.69 -2.97 3.00
CA GLN A 58 -5.96 -2.26 2.86
C GLN A 58 -6.11 -1.62 1.48
N LEU A 59 -5.04 -1.02 0.95
CA LEU A 59 -5.03 -0.44 -0.39
C LEU A 59 -5.33 -1.49 -1.47
N MET A 60 -4.67 -2.65 -1.39
CA MET A 60 -4.92 -3.77 -2.32
C MET A 60 -6.38 -4.22 -2.28
N PHE A 61 -6.96 -4.35 -1.09
CA PHE A 61 -8.35 -4.74 -0.93
C PHE A 61 -9.33 -3.72 -1.51
N LEU A 62 -9.13 -2.42 -1.24
CA LEU A 62 -9.98 -1.36 -1.78
C LEU A 62 -9.90 -1.27 -3.32
N ARG A 63 -8.71 -1.46 -3.91
CA ARG A 63 -8.52 -1.53 -5.37
C ARG A 63 -9.29 -2.70 -5.98
N LEU A 64 -9.28 -3.86 -5.33
CA LEU A 64 -10.06 -5.03 -5.76
C LEU A 64 -11.56 -4.75 -5.68
N GLN A 65 -12.05 -4.20 -4.55
CA GLN A 65 -13.45 -3.83 -4.38
C GLN A 65 -13.90 -2.81 -5.44
N LEU A 66 -13.09 -1.80 -5.72
CA LEU A 66 -13.41 -0.79 -6.73
C LEU A 66 -13.53 -1.42 -8.13
N THR A 67 -12.64 -2.35 -8.46
CA THR A 67 -12.71 -3.11 -9.72
C THR A 67 -14.01 -3.90 -9.81
N GLN A 68 -14.37 -4.62 -8.74
CA GLN A 68 -15.61 -5.41 -8.67
C GLN A 68 -16.89 -4.56 -8.79
N LEU A 69 -16.89 -3.33 -8.24
CA LEU A 69 -18.02 -2.41 -8.32
C LEU A 69 -18.16 -1.71 -9.68
N ARG A 70 -17.13 -1.78 -10.53
CA ARG A 70 -17.14 -1.23 -11.89
C ARG A 70 -17.60 -2.24 -12.95
N HIS A 71 -17.73 -3.52 -12.57
CA HIS A 71 -18.26 -4.61 -13.39
C HIS A 71 -19.75 -4.83 -13.08
#